data_AF-A0AAP7GQF8-F1
#
_entry.id   AF-A0AAP7GQF8-F1
#
_cell.length_a   1.000
_cell.length_b   1.000
_cell.length_c   1.000
_cell.angle_alpha   90.00
_cell.angle_beta   90.00
_cell.angle_gamma   90.00
#
_symmetry.space_group_name_H-M   'P 1'
#
loop_
_entity.id
_entity.type
_entity.pdbx_description
1 polymer ?
#
loop_
_entity_poly.entity_id
_entity_poly.type
_entity_poly.pdbx_seq_one_letter_code
_entity_poly.pdbx_strand_id
1 'polypeptide(L)'
;MTETACSRVYASGSLEVSAQVLRDFGLEPSTSELMLRLGLPSRLPGDVPVVQFEVPHVVEIDGTGLLAIAREPWGEDLLLCLSASGEVLAVGDGGRQIVNGRLSSFLGFLEAYEAFQAQAKADDSGPMVYSQAEMQARLEAFERGEIPKRSAKPRFDRSRAIRTLVSEWRRLDAAALTEGSRWSIVLEQIQDGLV
;
A
#
# COMPACT_ATOMS: atom_id res chain seq x y z
N MET A 1 -21.55 -0.15 -8.49
CA MET A 1 -20.99 1.12 -7.96
C MET A 1 -19.78 0.79 -7.09
N THR A 2 -18.60 0.70 -7.67
CA THR A 2 -17.33 0.31 -7.00
C THR A 2 -16.16 1.21 -7.46
N GLU A 3 -16.45 2.34 -8.11
CA GLU A 3 -15.44 3.29 -8.63
C GLU A 3 -14.59 3.96 -7.53
N THR A 4 -14.99 3.88 -6.26
CA THR A 4 -14.35 4.59 -5.15
C THR A 4 -13.37 3.76 -4.31
N ALA A 5 -13.25 2.45 -4.51
CA ALA A 5 -12.55 1.59 -3.54
C ALA A 5 -11.01 1.63 -3.61
N CYS A 6 -10.41 2.10 -4.71
CA CYS A 6 -8.95 2.09 -4.91
C CYS A 6 -8.40 3.41 -5.48
N SER A 7 -9.09 4.53 -5.24
CA SER A 7 -8.74 5.80 -5.92
C SER A 7 -7.33 6.31 -5.61
N ARG A 8 -6.76 6.03 -4.43
CA ARG A 8 -5.41 6.50 -4.08
C ARG A 8 -4.33 5.67 -4.75
N VAL A 9 -4.48 4.35 -4.79
CA VAL A 9 -3.46 3.51 -5.44
C VAL A 9 -3.38 3.78 -6.94
N TYR A 10 -4.48 4.19 -7.59
CA TYR A 10 -4.51 4.62 -8.98
C TYR A 10 -4.28 6.12 -9.21
N ALA A 11 -3.94 6.90 -8.18
CA ALA A 11 -3.79 8.36 -8.31
C ALA A 11 -2.68 8.78 -9.30
N SER A 12 -1.67 7.92 -9.48
CA SER A 12 -0.57 8.13 -10.43
C SER A 12 -0.88 7.58 -11.84
N GLY A 13 -2.09 7.06 -12.06
CA GLY A 13 -2.52 6.40 -13.29
C GLY A 13 -2.46 4.87 -13.22
N SER A 14 -2.69 4.24 -14.37
CA SER A 14 -2.71 2.79 -14.54
C SER A 14 -1.80 2.31 -15.67
N LEU A 15 -1.25 1.11 -15.50
CA LEU A 15 -0.60 0.32 -16.53
C LEU A 15 -1.67 -0.45 -17.30
N GLU A 16 -1.63 -0.33 -18.64
CA GLU A 16 -2.49 -1.10 -19.52
C GLU A 16 -2.16 -2.60 -19.43
N VAL A 17 -3.20 -3.42 -19.39
CA VAL A 17 -3.07 -4.88 -19.32
C VAL A 17 -3.59 -5.50 -20.62
N SER A 18 -2.75 -6.31 -21.26
CA SER A 18 -3.11 -6.99 -22.50
C SER A 18 -4.14 -8.11 -22.26
N ALA A 19 -5.30 -8.00 -22.90
CA ALA A 19 -6.30 -9.06 -22.90
C ALA A 19 -5.80 -10.39 -23.47
N GLN A 20 -4.82 -10.34 -24.38
CA GLN A 20 -4.22 -11.55 -24.92
C GLN A 20 -3.42 -12.29 -23.84
N VAL A 21 -2.58 -11.57 -23.08
CA VAL A 21 -1.78 -12.15 -21.99
C VAL A 21 -2.68 -12.81 -20.93
N LEU A 22 -3.76 -12.14 -20.52
CA LEU A 22 -4.67 -12.71 -19.52
C LEU A 22 -5.40 -13.96 -20.02
N ARG A 23 -5.82 -13.96 -21.29
CA ARG A 23 -6.46 -15.14 -21.91
C ARG A 23 -5.50 -16.31 -22.06
N ASP A 24 -4.28 -16.06 -22.52
CA ASP A 24 -3.27 -17.09 -22.73
C ASP A 24 -2.82 -17.72 -21.41
N PHE A 25 -2.71 -16.91 -20.36
CA PHE A 25 -2.45 -17.40 -19.00
C PHE A 25 -3.63 -18.19 -18.42
N GLY A 26 -4.86 -17.92 -18.86
CA GLY A 26 -6.08 -18.55 -18.33
C GLY A 26 -6.49 -18.00 -16.97
N LEU A 27 -6.29 -16.70 -16.73
CA LEU A 27 -6.68 -16.04 -15.48
C LEU A 27 -8.20 -16.09 -15.28
N GLU A 28 -8.64 -16.28 -14.03
CA GLU A 28 -10.07 -16.33 -13.72
C GLU A 28 -10.82 -15.05 -14.17
N PRO A 29 -12.09 -15.16 -14.57
CA PRO A 29 -12.80 -14.07 -15.26
C PRO A 29 -12.93 -12.76 -14.47
N SER A 30 -13.13 -12.83 -13.16
CA SER A 30 -13.40 -11.66 -12.30
C SER A 30 -12.14 -10.79 -12.16
N THR A 31 -11.00 -11.41 -11.90
CA THR A 31 -9.69 -10.75 -11.85
C THR A 31 -9.30 -10.25 -13.24
N SER A 32 -9.58 -11.01 -14.30
CA SER A 32 -9.35 -10.58 -15.67
C SER A 32 -10.15 -9.32 -16.02
N GLU A 33 -11.46 -9.30 -15.71
CA GLU A 33 -12.31 -8.13 -15.94
C GLU A 33 -11.80 -6.92 -15.15
N LEU A 34 -11.38 -7.11 -13.90
CA LEU A 34 -10.82 -6.05 -13.07
C LEU A 34 -9.56 -5.45 -13.71
N MET A 35 -8.61 -6.30 -14.12
CA MET A 35 -7.36 -5.86 -14.74
C MET A 35 -7.57 -5.18 -16.10
N LEU A 36 -8.54 -5.64 -16.90
CA LEU A 36 -8.87 -5.01 -18.19
C LEU A 36 -9.58 -3.67 -18.01
N ARG A 37 -10.43 -3.54 -17.00
CA ARG A 37 -11.19 -2.31 -16.75
C ARG A 37 -10.34 -1.24 -16.11
N LEU A 38 -9.51 -1.60 -15.12
CA LEU A 38 -8.78 -0.64 -14.30
C LEU A 38 -7.28 -0.58 -14.62
N GLY A 39 -6.73 -1.60 -15.27
CA GLY A 39 -5.29 -1.79 -15.34
C GLY A 39 -4.68 -2.19 -13.99
N LEU A 40 -3.37 -2.15 -13.90
CA LEU A 40 -2.64 -2.17 -12.62
C LEU A 40 -2.24 -0.75 -12.22
N PRO A 41 -2.09 -0.42 -10.93
CA PRO A 41 -1.55 0.87 -10.54
C PRO A 41 -0.19 1.15 -11.21
N SER A 42 0.04 2.34 -11.76
CA SER A 42 1.34 2.69 -12.35
C SER A 42 2.42 2.92 -11.28
N ARG A 43 2.03 3.57 -10.19
CA ARG A 43 2.90 3.90 -9.06
C ARG A 43 2.06 4.18 -7.82
N LEU A 44 2.46 3.59 -6.70
CA LEU A 44 1.87 3.90 -5.39
C LEU A 44 2.24 5.33 -4.95
N PRO A 45 1.32 6.07 -4.29
CA PRO A 45 1.53 7.46 -3.93
C PRO A 45 2.59 7.68 -2.83
N GLY A 46 2.91 6.65 -2.02
CA GLY A 46 3.94 6.72 -1.00
C GLY A 46 5.35 7.03 -1.54
N ASP A 47 6.15 7.74 -0.73
CA ASP A 47 7.53 8.13 -1.07
C ASP A 47 8.47 6.93 -1.24
N VAL A 48 8.26 5.88 -0.42
CA VAL A 48 8.96 4.61 -0.52
C VAL A 48 7.95 3.57 -0.99
N PRO A 49 8.05 3.10 -2.25
CA PRO A 49 7.13 2.09 -2.75
C PRO A 49 7.36 0.79 -1.98
N VAL A 50 6.31 0.22 -1.39
CA VAL A 50 6.35 -1.15 -0.85
C VAL A 50 6.30 -2.19 -1.97
N VAL A 51 5.76 -1.79 -3.12
CA VAL A 51 5.52 -2.62 -4.30
C VAL A 51 5.70 -1.75 -5.55
N GLN A 52 6.38 -2.30 -6.55
CA GLN A 52 6.50 -1.70 -7.88
C GLN A 52 5.72 -2.56 -8.88
N PHE A 53 4.60 -2.05 -9.38
CA PHE A 53 3.83 -2.73 -10.42
C PHE A 53 4.55 -2.69 -11.76
N GLU A 54 4.33 -3.75 -12.54
CA GLU A 54 4.94 -3.92 -13.86
C GLU A 54 3.92 -4.45 -14.87
N VAL A 55 4.31 -4.45 -16.14
CA VAL A 55 3.47 -5.01 -17.20
C VAL A 55 3.35 -6.52 -16.99
N PRO A 56 2.13 -7.08 -16.94
CA PRO A 56 1.95 -8.49 -16.65
C PRO A 56 2.65 -9.40 -17.66
N HIS A 57 3.37 -10.39 -17.14
CA HIS A 57 4.05 -11.40 -17.95
C HIS A 57 4.10 -12.74 -17.21
N VAL A 58 4.16 -13.84 -17.96
CA VAL A 58 4.18 -15.18 -17.38
C VAL A 58 5.60 -15.54 -16.97
N VAL A 59 5.73 -16.04 -15.75
CA VAL A 59 6.98 -16.59 -15.19
C VAL A 59 6.74 -18.04 -14.77
N GLU A 60 7.73 -18.90 -14.96
CA GLU A 60 7.69 -20.29 -14.53
C GLU A 60 8.43 -20.43 -13.20
N ILE A 61 7.71 -20.83 -12.15
CA ILE A 61 8.24 -20.99 -10.79
C ILE A 61 7.91 -22.40 -10.32
N ASP A 62 8.93 -23.21 -10.06
CA ASP A 62 8.78 -24.61 -9.64
C ASP A 62 7.85 -25.44 -10.54
N GLY A 63 7.91 -25.19 -11.86
CA GLY A 63 7.06 -25.84 -12.86
C GLY A 63 5.59 -25.40 -12.84
N THR A 64 5.29 -24.30 -12.16
CA THR A 64 3.99 -23.63 -12.17
C THR A 64 4.11 -22.28 -12.86
N GLY A 65 3.38 -22.10 -13.96
CA GLY A 65 3.20 -20.79 -14.58
C GLY A 65 2.42 -19.86 -13.65
N LEU A 66 2.99 -18.70 -13.36
CA LEU A 66 2.39 -17.61 -12.60
C LEU A 66 2.44 -16.32 -13.42
N LEU A 67 1.49 -15.42 -13.20
CA LEU A 67 1.48 -14.12 -13.87
C LEU A 67 2.12 -13.07 -12.96
N ALA A 68 3.37 -12.70 -13.22
CA ALA A 68 4.03 -11.61 -12.51
C ALA A 68 3.30 -10.29 -12.79
N ILE A 69 2.98 -9.53 -11.75
CA ILE A 69 2.24 -8.26 -11.84
C ILE A 69 2.96 -7.10 -11.15
N ALA A 70 3.92 -7.42 -10.28
CA ALA A 70 4.68 -6.45 -9.52
C ALA A 70 5.91 -7.12 -8.93
N ARG A 71 6.79 -6.30 -8.38
CA ARG A 71 7.99 -6.73 -7.65
C ARG A 71 8.20 -5.91 -6.40
N GLU A 72 8.98 -6.44 -5.48
CA GLU A 72 9.47 -5.70 -4.34
C GLU A 72 10.70 -4.88 -4.76
N PRO A 73 10.80 -3.58 -4.40
CA PRO A 73 11.90 -2.73 -4.86
C PRO A 73 13.29 -3.06 -4.27
N TRP A 74 13.38 -4.08 -3.42
CA TRP A 74 14.57 -4.45 -2.65
C TRP A 74 15.33 -5.62 -3.28
N GLY A 75 14.74 -6.28 -4.29
CA GLY A 75 15.36 -7.40 -4.99
C GLY A 75 14.65 -7.68 -6.31
N GLU A 76 15.43 -7.94 -7.37
CA GLU A 76 14.90 -8.14 -8.73
C GLU A 76 14.11 -9.47 -8.85
N ASP A 77 14.42 -10.46 -8.02
CA ASP A 77 13.76 -11.78 -8.01
C ASP A 77 12.61 -11.88 -6.99
N LEU A 78 12.26 -10.78 -6.32
CA LEU A 78 11.17 -10.71 -5.35
C LEU A 78 9.88 -10.30 -6.06
N LEU A 79 9.17 -11.28 -6.62
CA LEU A 79 8.00 -11.06 -7.43
C LEU A 79 6.70 -11.16 -6.62
N LEU A 80 5.72 -10.37 -7.04
CA LEU A 80 4.32 -10.55 -6.70
C LEU A 80 3.60 -11.04 -7.95
N CYS A 81 3.05 -12.24 -7.85
CA CYS A 81 2.42 -12.94 -8.96
C CYS A 81 0.95 -13.26 -8.67
N LEU A 82 0.19 -13.51 -9.73
CA LEU A 82 -1.14 -14.11 -9.67
C LEU A 82 -1.07 -15.59 -10.03
N SER A 83 -1.79 -16.42 -9.28
CA SER A 83 -2.19 -17.74 -9.75
C SER A 83 -3.30 -17.62 -10.80
N ALA A 84 -3.55 -18.69 -11.56
CA ALA A 84 -4.70 -18.73 -12.48
C ALA A 84 -6.05 -18.53 -11.76
N SER A 85 -6.14 -18.94 -10.49
CA SER A 85 -7.29 -18.71 -9.59
C SER A 85 -7.39 -17.28 -9.05
N GLY A 86 -6.42 -16.40 -9.35
CA GLY A 86 -6.44 -14.99 -8.96
C GLY A 86 -5.87 -14.68 -7.57
N GLU A 87 -5.25 -15.65 -6.90
CA GLU A 87 -4.56 -15.43 -5.62
C GLU A 87 -3.27 -14.65 -5.86
N VAL A 88 -2.99 -13.68 -4.99
CA VAL A 88 -1.74 -12.92 -5.00
C VAL A 88 -0.71 -13.67 -4.19
N LEU A 89 0.43 -13.94 -4.79
CA LEU A 89 1.53 -14.72 -4.25
C LEU A 89 2.79 -13.87 -4.20
N ALA A 90 3.53 -13.92 -3.10
CA ALA A 90 4.92 -13.50 -3.06
C ALA A 90 5.80 -14.69 -3.43
N VAL A 91 6.75 -14.44 -4.33
CA VAL A 91 7.70 -15.42 -4.85
C VAL A 91 9.11 -14.83 -4.72
N GLY A 92 10.03 -15.63 -4.19
CA GLY A 92 11.45 -15.28 -4.11
C GLY A 92 12.26 -16.43 -3.52
N ASP A 93 13.47 -16.14 -3.04
CA ASP A 93 14.41 -17.16 -2.50
C ASP A 93 13.84 -18.01 -1.35
N GLY A 94 12.88 -17.46 -0.60
CA GLY A 94 12.19 -18.15 0.50
C GLY A 94 11.04 -19.07 0.05
N GLY A 95 10.81 -19.22 -1.26
CA GLY A 95 9.70 -19.97 -1.83
C GLY A 95 8.48 -19.09 -2.11
N ARG A 96 7.29 -19.70 -2.03
CA ARG A 96 6.02 -19.09 -2.41
C ARG A 96 5.08 -18.94 -1.22
N GLN A 97 4.54 -17.75 -1.00
CA GLN A 97 3.55 -17.48 0.04
C GLN A 97 2.32 -16.75 -0.53
N ILE A 98 1.12 -17.14 -0.09
CA ILE A 98 -0.11 -16.39 -0.40
C ILE A 98 -0.09 -15.07 0.40
N VAL A 99 -0.22 -13.96 -0.32
CA VAL A 99 -0.33 -12.60 0.23
C VAL A 99 -1.79 -12.23 0.42
N ASN A 100 -2.63 -12.51 -0.58
CA ASN A 100 -4.08 -12.31 -0.53
C ASN A 100 -4.78 -13.35 -1.40
N GLY A 101 -6.00 -13.71 -1.03
CA GLY A 101 -6.80 -14.66 -1.81
C GLY A 101 -7.27 -14.11 -3.16
N ARG A 102 -7.26 -12.78 -3.35
CA ARG A 102 -7.69 -12.11 -4.60
C ARG A 102 -6.94 -10.80 -4.84
N LEU A 103 -6.72 -10.45 -6.10
CA LEU A 103 -6.13 -9.16 -6.50
C LEU A 103 -6.91 -7.95 -5.95
N SER A 104 -8.24 -7.99 -5.98
CA SER A 104 -9.06 -6.88 -5.46
C SER A 104 -8.82 -6.62 -3.97
N SER A 105 -8.63 -7.68 -3.19
CA SER A 105 -8.32 -7.56 -1.76
C SER A 105 -6.93 -7.00 -1.56
N PHE A 106 -5.94 -7.46 -2.32
CA PHE A 106 -4.58 -6.91 -2.28
C PHE A 106 -4.54 -5.40 -2.59
N LEU A 107 -5.22 -4.97 -3.66
CA LEU A 107 -5.32 -3.53 -3.99
C LEU A 107 -6.04 -2.74 -2.90
N GLY A 108 -7.08 -3.31 -2.27
CA GLY A 108 -7.77 -2.70 -1.14
C GLY A 108 -6.89 -2.61 0.12
N PHE A 109 -6.03 -3.60 0.35
CA PHE A 109 -5.06 -3.56 1.45
C PHE A 109 -4.05 -2.42 1.25
N LEU A 110 -3.50 -2.30 0.04
CA LEU A 110 -2.60 -1.21 -0.34
C LEU A 110 -3.28 0.16 -0.20
N GLU A 111 -4.53 0.30 -0.66
CA GLU A 111 -5.31 1.53 -0.51
C GLU A 111 -5.43 1.95 0.96
N ALA A 112 -5.82 1.02 1.84
CA ALA A 112 -5.99 1.29 3.25
C ALA A 112 -4.64 1.62 3.93
N TYR A 113 -3.57 0.95 3.50
CA TYR A 113 -2.21 1.20 3.98
C TYR A 113 -1.71 2.60 3.59
N GLU A 114 -1.89 3.00 2.33
CA GLU A 114 -1.54 4.34 1.85
C GLU A 114 -2.36 5.42 2.57
N ALA A 115 -3.66 5.16 2.81
CA ALA A 115 -4.50 6.06 3.58
C ALA A 115 -4.05 6.20 5.04
N PHE A 116 -3.56 5.12 5.66
CA PHE A 116 -2.96 5.15 6.99
C PHE A 116 -1.66 5.96 7.01
N GLN A 117 -0.74 5.69 6.08
CA GLN A 117 0.53 6.42 5.97
C GLN A 117 0.32 7.92 5.74
N ALA A 118 -0.62 8.30 4.88
CA ALA A 118 -0.95 9.70 4.64
C ALA A 118 -1.45 10.42 5.90
N GLN A 119 -2.26 9.75 6.73
CA GLN A 119 -2.72 10.30 8.01
C GLN A 119 -1.57 10.41 9.02
N ALA A 120 -0.69 9.41 9.09
CA ALA A 120 0.47 9.41 9.97
C ALA A 120 1.44 10.56 9.62
N LYS A 121 1.77 10.72 8.33
CA LYS A 121 2.65 11.80 7.83
C LYS A 121 2.08 13.20 8.06
N ALA A 122 0.76 13.37 7.96
CA ALA A 122 0.12 14.67 8.16
C ALA A 122 0.25 15.18 9.61
N ASP A 123 0.42 14.28 10.58
CA ASP A 123 0.61 14.63 11.99
C ASP A 123 2.07 14.54 12.46
N ASP A 124 2.93 13.84 11.71
CA ASP A 124 4.37 13.87 11.91
C ASP A 124 4.93 15.23 11.47
N SER A 125 4.68 16.22 12.33
CA SER A 125 5.32 17.52 12.27
C SER A 125 6.79 17.28 12.60
N GLY A 126 7.57 16.90 11.58
CA GLY A 126 9.02 16.80 11.68
C GLY A 126 9.63 18.06 12.30
N PRO A 127 10.91 18.03 12.69
CA PRO A 127 11.55 19.16 13.35
C PRO A 127 11.29 20.45 12.57
N MET A 128 10.56 21.40 13.18
CA MET A 128 10.31 22.69 12.57
C MET A 128 11.63 23.46 12.52
N VAL A 129 12.18 23.60 11.32
CA VAL A 129 13.33 24.46 11.06
C VAL A 129 12.79 25.86 10.80
N TYR A 130 13.06 26.79 11.73
CA TYR A 130 12.75 28.19 11.55
C TYR A 130 13.93 28.89 10.89
N SER A 131 13.64 29.78 9.94
CA SER A 131 14.62 30.77 9.51
C SER A 131 14.92 31.75 10.65
N GLN A 132 16.05 32.46 10.54
CA GLN A 132 16.47 33.45 11.54
C GLN A 132 15.39 34.53 11.76
N ALA A 133 14.75 35.01 10.69
CA ALA A 133 13.71 36.03 10.78
C ALA A 133 12.45 35.51 11.50
N GLU A 134 12.06 34.26 11.24
CA GLU A 134 10.92 33.61 11.91
C GLU A 134 11.18 33.38 13.40
N MET A 135 12.41 32.97 13.75
CA MET A 135 12.81 32.81 15.14
C MET A 135 12.85 34.15 15.87
N GLN A 136 13.39 35.19 15.25
CA GLN A 136 13.44 36.54 15.79
C GLN A 136 12.04 37.10 16.05
N ALA A 137 11.13 36.99 15.07
CA ALA A 137 9.74 37.43 15.23
C ALA A 137 9.02 36.66 16.36
N ARG A 138 9.35 35.39 16.56
CA ARG A 138 8.84 34.58 17.68
C ARG A 138 9.37 35.03 19.04
N LEU A 139 10.65 35.36 19.12
CA LEU A 139 11.28 35.87 20.35
C LEU A 139 10.69 37.23 20.73
N GLU A 140 10.49 38.11 19.76
CA GLU A 140 9.86 39.41 20.00
C GLU A 140 8.38 39.27 20.42
N ALA A 141 7.64 38.33 19.82
CA ALA A 141 6.27 38.00 20.26
C ALA A 141 6.26 37.38 21.67
N PHE A 142 7.28 36.60 22.03
CA PHE A 142 7.47 36.06 23.38
C PHE A 142 7.70 37.17 24.40
N GLU A 143 8.58 38.13 24.09
CA GLU A 143 8.87 39.28 24.94
C GLU A 143 7.63 40.17 25.16
N ARG A 144 6.76 40.30 24.15
CA ARG A 144 5.47 41.01 24.27
C ARG A 144 4.37 40.19 24.95
N GLY A 145 4.61 38.93 25.30
CA GLY A 145 3.61 38.04 25.89
C GLY A 145 2.53 37.56 24.90
N GLU A 146 2.75 37.75 23.60
CA GLU A 146 1.82 37.45 22.50
C GLU A 146 2.01 36.05 21.92
N ILE A 147 2.56 35.10 22.69
CA ILE A 147 2.78 33.74 22.22
C ILE A 147 1.41 33.11 21.96
N PRO A 148 1.04 32.78 20.71
CA PRO A 148 -0.20 32.09 20.46
C PRO A 148 -0.12 30.74 21.18
N LYS A 149 -1.13 30.42 22.02
CA LYS A 149 -1.29 29.03 22.49
C LYS A 149 -1.31 28.17 21.23
N ARG A 150 -0.33 27.27 21.11
CA ARG A 150 -0.21 26.35 19.99
C ARG A 150 -1.60 25.77 19.76
N SER A 151 -2.21 26.06 18.61
CA SER A 151 -3.50 25.46 18.27
C SER A 151 -3.28 23.96 18.39
N ALA A 152 -3.96 23.33 19.35
CA ALA A 152 -3.89 21.90 19.56
C ALA A 152 -4.55 21.27 18.34
N LYS A 153 -3.80 21.15 17.24
CA LYS A 153 -4.17 20.24 16.17
C LYS A 153 -4.39 18.89 16.86
N PRO A 154 -5.55 18.24 16.67
CA PRO A 154 -5.79 16.96 17.30
C PRO A 154 -4.68 16.03 16.89
N ARG A 155 -3.87 15.61 17.87
CA ARG A 155 -2.81 14.62 17.69
C ARG A 155 -3.43 13.40 17.03
N PHE A 156 -2.78 12.87 16.02
CA PHE A 156 -3.16 11.64 15.33
C PHE A 156 -3.36 10.53 16.35
N ASP A 157 -4.60 10.05 16.43
CA ASP A 157 -4.95 8.89 17.25
C ASP A 157 -4.52 7.64 16.49
N ARG A 158 -3.21 7.34 16.58
CA ARG A 158 -2.59 6.19 15.93
C ARG A 158 -3.30 4.89 16.31
N SER A 159 -3.68 4.72 17.58
CA SER A 159 -4.39 3.53 18.03
C SER A 159 -5.75 3.35 17.35
N ARG A 160 -6.52 4.43 17.18
CA ARG A 160 -7.78 4.39 16.42
C ARG A 160 -7.55 4.14 14.94
N ALA A 161 -6.53 4.75 14.35
CA ALA A 161 -6.18 4.54 12.95
C ALA A 161 -5.79 3.07 12.68
N ILE A 162 -4.97 2.47 13.55
CA ILE A 162 -4.62 1.03 13.47
C ILE A 162 -5.87 0.16 13.59
N ARG A 163 -6.77 0.42 14.55
CA ARG A 163 -8.02 -0.36 14.68
C ARG A 163 -8.88 -0.27 13.41
N THR A 164 -8.93 0.91 12.79
CA THR A 164 -9.67 1.13 11.55
C THR A 164 -9.04 0.34 10.41
N LEU A 165 -7.70 0.42 10.25
CA LEU A 165 -6.95 -0.34 9.25
C LEU A 165 -7.18 -1.85 9.38
N VAL A 166 -7.05 -2.40 10.58
CA VAL A 166 -7.26 -3.83 10.85
C VAL A 166 -8.70 -4.25 10.54
N SER A 167 -9.69 -3.42 10.88
CA SER A 167 -11.10 -3.69 10.57
C SER A 167 -11.34 -3.76 9.05
N GLU A 168 -10.75 -2.83 8.30
CA GLU A 168 -10.85 -2.80 6.84
C GLU A 168 -10.17 -4.01 6.20
N TRP A 169 -8.93 -4.33 6.61
CA TRP A 169 -8.21 -5.50 6.10
C TRP A 169 -8.95 -6.81 6.40
N ARG A 170 -9.49 -7.00 7.61
CA ARG A 170 -10.31 -8.18 7.93
C ARG A 170 -11.56 -8.29 7.06
N ARG A 171 -12.20 -7.17 6.73
CA ARG A 171 -13.38 -7.14 5.86
C ARG A 171 -13.03 -7.53 4.42
N LEU A 172 -11.84 -7.16 3.95
CA LEU A 172 -11.36 -7.44 2.60
C LEU A 172 -10.84 -8.87 2.44
N ASP A 173 -10.06 -9.35 3.41
CA ASP A 173 -9.46 -10.70 3.41
C ASP A 173 -8.92 -11.06 4.80
N ALA A 174 -9.74 -11.72 5.62
CA ALA A 174 -9.32 -12.13 6.96
C ALA A 174 -8.21 -13.20 6.96
N ALA A 175 -8.13 -14.04 5.92
CA ALA A 175 -7.13 -15.10 5.83
C ALA A 175 -5.73 -14.53 5.59
N ALA A 176 -5.63 -13.38 4.93
CA ALA A 176 -4.38 -12.65 4.74
C ALA A 176 -3.77 -12.05 6.02
N LEU A 177 -4.46 -12.16 7.17
CA LEU A 177 -4.01 -11.65 8.48
C LEU A 177 -3.71 -12.76 9.50
N THR A 178 -3.55 -14.00 9.04
CA THR A 178 -3.10 -15.10 9.93
C THR A 178 -1.68 -14.86 10.42
N GLU A 179 -1.32 -15.46 11.55
CA GLU A 179 0.02 -15.36 12.11
C GLU A 179 1.08 -15.83 11.09
N GLY A 180 2.17 -15.06 10.96
CA GLY A 180 3.24 -15.29 9.99
C GLY A 180 2.90 -14.94 8.54
N SER A 181 1.71 -14.41 8.27
CA SER A 181 1.38 -13.84 6.96
C SER A 181 2.15 -12.54 6.71
N ARG A 182 2.31 -12.19 5.44
CA ARG A 182 2.99 -10.94 5.07
C ARG A 182 2.34 -9.71 5.72
N TRP A 183 1.01 -9.64 5.70
CA TRP A 183 0.30 -8.51 6.30
C TRP A 183 0.26 -8.53 7.82
N SER A 184 0.39 -9.70 8.48
CA SER A 184 0.57 -9.72 9.94
C SER A 184 1.91 -9.11 10.33
N ILE A 185 2.99 -9.40 9.60
CA ILE A 185 4.32 -8.82 9.83
C ILE A 185 4.28 -7.30 9.61
N VAL A 186 3.66 -6.83 8.52
CA VAL A 186 3.48 -5.39 8.27
C VAL A 186 2.65 -4.75 9.40
N LEU A 187 1.61 -5.43 9.89
CA LEU A 187 0.81 -4.94 11.00
C LEU A 187 1.62 -4.80 12.29
N GLU A 188 2.47 -5.77 12.61
CA GLU A 188 3.38 -5.73 13.76
C GLU A 188 4.31 -4.50 13.66
N GLN A 189 4.92 -4.28 12.50
CA GLN A 189 5.77 -3.10 12.26
C GLN A 189 5.01 -1.78 12.46
N ILE A 190 3.76 -1.70 11.99
CA ILE A 190 2.90 -0.53 12.19
C ILE A 190 2.60 -0.33 13.69
N GLN A 191 2.35 -1.41 14.43
CA GLN A 191 2.08 -1.36 15.87
C GLN A 191 3.31 -0.91 16.67
N ASP A 192 4.50 -1.36 16.26
CA ASP A 192 5.78 -1.01 16.87
C ASP A 192 6.27 0.40 16.50
N GLY A 193 5.59 1.08 15.58
CA GLY A 193 5.96 2.43 15.14
C GLY A 193 7.14 2.47 14.17
N LEU A 194 7.44 1.35 13.50
CA LEU A 194 8.53 1.22 12.53
C LEU A 194 8.14 1.71 11.12
N VAL A 195 6.87 2.09 10.93
CA VAL A 195 6.27 2.58 9.68
C VAL A 195 5.29 3.73 9.91
#